data_AF-G5ADE4-F1
#
_entry.id   AF-G5ADE4-F1
#
_cell.length_a   1.000
_cell.length_b   1.000
_cell.length_c   1.000
_cell.angle_alpha   90.00
_cell.angle_beta   90.00
_cell.angle_gamma   90.00
#
_symmetry.space_group_name_H-M   'P 1'
#
loop_
_entity.id
_entity.type
_entity.pdbx_description
1 polymer ?
#
loop_
_entity_poly.entity_id
_entity_poly.type
_entity_poly.pdbx_seq_one_letter_code
_entity_poly.pdbx_strand_id
1 'polypeptide(L)'
;MAKSDYISLSNAITDASPADYLQCFCDALDCELDEAKDALRKLKSVKGGALRLGLAVPIRVLRATRVATYSFDLEPVSVERIDVLESKLRDQQDELERLRGEVDGGQEVSFIELVASAKDASRSNLLWQGVGSSNFAVDENLGEVKIGHPGVYTIAVVSNAVAYSHNQLSYLMKNGDVLQTVHCRYQSNYASTSTLSVITRLDAGDVLTVKCDCDIASASYLTIARLGC
;
A
#
# COMPACT_ATOMS: atom_id res chain seq x y z
N MET A 1 -29.70 8.23 32.10
CA MET A 1 -30.66 9.16 32.72
C MET A 1 -31.94 8.41 33.06
N ALA A 2 -32.33 8.45 34.33
CA ALA A 2 -33.64 7.99 34.78
C ALA A 2 -34.71 9.05 34.49
N LYS A 3 -35.98 8.65 34.38
CA LYS A 3 -37.12 9.56 34.10
C LYS A 3 -37.23 10.69 35.14
N SER A 4 -36.84 10.42 36.39
CA SER A 4 -36.78 11.38 37.49
C SER A 4 -35.74 12.49 37.32
N ASP A 5 -34.76 12.31 36.43
CA ASP A 5 -33.64 13.25 36.29
C ASP A 5 -34.06 14.50 35.49
N TYR A 6 -35.13 14.40 34.68
CA TYR A 6 -35.62 15.48 33.82
C TYR A 6 -37.13 15.72 33.94
N ILE A 7 -37.89 14.85 34.63
CA ILE A 7 -39.33 15.01 34.83
C ILE A 7 -39.66 15.30 36.29
N SER A 8 -40.53 16.27 36.48
CA SER A 8 -41.14 16.71 37.73
C SER A 8 -42.65 16.80 37.56
N LEU A 9 -43.39 16.96 38.65
CA LEU A 9 -44.84 17.10 38.61
C LEU A 9 -45.32 18.32 37.79
N SER A 10 -44.47 19.34 37.60
CA SER A 10 -44.82 20.56 36.87
C SER A 10 -44.58 20.48 35.36
N ASN A 11 -43.77 19.52 34.89
CA ASN A 11 -43.45 19.33 33.47
C ASN A 11 -43.84 17.94 32.94
N ALA A 12 -44.45 17.09 33.78
CA ALA A 12 -44.98 15.80 33.36
C ALA A 12 -46.18 15.96 32.41
N ILE A 13 -46.07 15.31 31.25
CA ILE A 13 -47.12 15.11 30.27
C ILE A 13 -47.78 13.75 30.54
N THR A 14 -49.11 13.75 30.67
CA THR A 14 -49.91 12.54 30.87
C THR A 14 -49.67 11.55 29.73
N ASP A 15 -49.51 10.27 30.06
CA ASP A 15 -49.29 9.15 29.13
C ASP A 15 -48.01 9.19 28.27
N ALA A 16 -47.13 10.18 28.45
CA ALA A 16 -45.87 10.25 27.73
C ALA A 16 -44.83 9.24 28.26
N SER A 17 -44.32 8.41 27.34
CA SER A 17 -43.22 7.48 27.56
C SER A 17 -41.86 8.20 27.51
N PRO A 18 -40.78 7.62 28.07
CA PRO A 18 -39.44 8.19 27.94
C PRO A 18 -39.01 8.45 26.49
N ALA A 19 -39.45 7.62 25.53
CA ALA A 19 -39.14 7.80 24.12
C ALA A 19 -39.82 9.04 23.53
N ASP A 20 -41.04 9.35 23.98
CA ASP A 20 -41.77 10.55 23.52
C ASP A 20 -41.07 11.83 23.98
N TYR A 21 -40.54 11.85 25.21
CA TYR A 21 -39.72 12.97 25.68
C TYR A 21 -38.41 13.09 24.88
N LEU A 22 -37.74 11.97 24.61
CA LEU A 22 -36.50 11.97 23.84
C LEU A 22 -36.73 12.57 22.44
N GLN A 23 -37.76 12.10 21.73
CA GLN A 23 -38.10 12.60 20.42
C GLN A 23 -38.46 14.09 20.46
N CYS A 24 -39.27 14.51 21.43
CA CYS A 24 -39.61 15.92 21.63
C CYS A 24 -38.37 16.80 21.87
N PHE A 25 -37.38 16.30 22.61
CA PHE A 25 -36.13 17.03 22.83
C PHE A 25 -35.27 17.10 21.56
N CYS A 26 -35.17 16.02 20.79
CA CYS A 26 -34.49 16.01 19.49
C CYS A 26 -35.14 17.02 18.54
N ASP A 27 -36.45 16.95 18.36
CA ASP A 27 -37.20 17.85 17.48
C ASP A 27 -36.99 19.32 17.90
N ALA A 28 -37.06 19.62 19.20
CA ALA A 28 -36.84 20.97 19.72
C ALA A 28 -35.38 21.46 19.61
N LEU A 29 -34.41 20.55 19.49
CA LEU A 29 -32.99 20.87 19.25
C LEU A 29 -32.65 20.97 17.77
N ASP A 30 -33.38 20.30 16.89
CA ASP A 30 -33.15 20.31 15.45
C ASP A 30 -33.86 21.47 14.73
N CYS A 31 -34.86 22.12 15.36
CA CYS A 31 -35.53 23.29 14.79
C CYS A 31 -34.63 24.55 14.71
N GLU A 32 -34.85 25.38 13.66
CA GLU A 32 -34.20 26.69 13.54
C GLU A 32 -34.70 27.69 14.62
N LEU A 33 -33.77 28.50 15.15
CA LEU A 33 -34.05 29.45 16.24
C LEU A 33 -35.05 30.56 15.88
N ASP A 34 -35.16 30.91 14.59
CA ASP A 34 -35.98 32.03 14.12
C ASP A 34 -37.43 31.63 13.77
N GLU A 35 -37.73 30.34 13.61
CA GLU A 35 -39.08 29.87 13.24
C GLU A 35 -39.92 29.38 14.42
N ALA A 36 -39.33 29.14 15.59
CA ALA A 36 -39.99 28.41 16.67
C ALA A 36 -40.84 29.31 17.59
N LYS A 37 -42.15 29.41 17.29
CA LYS A 37 -43.16 29.74 18.31
C LYS A 37 -43.38 28.60 19.33
N ASP A 38 -42.80 27.43 19.07
CA ASP A 38 -43.17 26.17 19.72
C ASP A 38 -42.08 25.54 20.63
N ALA A 39 -40.85 26.06 20.67
CA ALA A 39 -39.85 25.66 21.67
C ALA A 39 -38.82 26.77 21.91
N LEU A 40 -38.59 27.11 23.18
CA LEU A 40 -37.60 28.10 23.60
C LEU A 40 -36.38 27.39 24.21
N ARG A 41 -35.25 27.41 23.50
CA ARG A 41 -33.96 26.93 24.02
C ARG A 41 -33.10 28.10 24.48
N LYS A 42 -32.53 28.00 25.68
CA LYS A 42 -31.61 29.00 26.22
C LYS A 42 -30.41 28.31 26.86
N LEU A 43 -29.22 28.71 26.45
CA LEU A 43 -27.98 28.27 27.06
C LEU A 43 -27.54 29.30 28.11
N LYS A 44 -27.22 28.85 29.32
CA LYS A 44 -26.71 29.69 30.40
C LYS A 44 -25.41 29.15 30.91
N SER A 45 -24.45 30.04 31.18
CA SER A 45 -23.24 29.69 31.93
C SER A 45 -23.58 29.56 33.41
N VAL A 46 -23.10 28.51 34.05
CA VAL A 46 -23.23 28.24 35.49
C VAL A 46 -21.84 28.38 36.14
N LYS A 47 -21.80 28.53 37.47
CA LYS A 47 -20.54 28.59 38.22
C LYS A 47 -19.64 27.40 37.88
N GLY A 48 -18.37 27.66 37.60
CA GLY A 48 -17.37 26.63 37.26
C GLY A 48 -17.21 26.33 35.77
N GLY A 49 -17.76 27.17 34.87
CA GLY A 49 -17.60 27.00 33.42
C GLY A 49 -18.53 25.95 32.79
N ALA A 50 -19.36 25.29 33.60
CA ALA A 50 -20.40 24.39 33.13
C ALA A 50 -21.51 25.17 32.40
N LEU A 51 -22.10 24.54 31.38
CA LEU A 51 -23.21 25.10 30.61
C LEU A 51 -24.50 24.39 31.00
N ARG A 52 -25.58 25.15 31.19
CA ARG A 52 -26.93 24.61 31.41
C ARG A 52 -27.83 24.96 30.24
N LEU A 53 -28.38 23.93 29.61
CA LEU A 53 -29.41 24.07 28.60
C LEU A 53 -30.78 24.11 29.29
N GLY A 54 -31.49 25.23 29.16
CA GLY A 54 -32.90 25.35 29.50
C GLY A 54 -33.76 25.16 28.26
N LEU A 55 -34.70 24.22 28.31
CA LEU A 55 -35.66 23.96 27.25
C LEU A 55 -37.07 24.26 27.76
N ALA A 56 -37.82 25.08 27.03
CA ALA A 56 -39.21 25.38 27.34
C ALA A 56 -40.11 25.01 26.15
N VAL A 57 -41.00 24.05 26.38
CA VAL A 57 -41.91 23.50 25.37
C VAL A 57 -43.33 23.97 25.69
N PRO A 58 -43.92 24.92 24.94
CA PRO A 58 -45.34 25.21 24.99
C PRO A 58 -46.17 23.99 24.56
N ILE A 59 -47.10 23.59 25.44
CA ILE A 59 -48.06 22.51 25.24
C ILE A 59 -49.44 23.14 25.26
N ARG A 60 -50.20 22.95 24.17
CA ARG A 60 -51.60 23.38 24.11
C ARG A 60 -52.49 22.29 24.66
N VAL A 61 -53.23 22.61 25.72
CA VAL A 61 -54.22 21.71 26.34
C VAL A 61 -55.57 22.42 26.30
N LEU A 62 -56.49 21.88 25.50
CA LEU A 62 -57.79 22.48 25.24
C LEU A 62 -57.66 23.93 24.73
N ARG A 63 -58.08 24.92 25.52
CA ARG A 63 -58.06 26.35 25.21
C ARG A 63 -56.92 27.11 25.90
N ALA A 64 -56.05 26.42 26.63
CA ALA A 64 -54.94 27.02 27.37
C ALA A 64 -53.58 26.52 26.85
N THR A 65 -52.58 27.40 26.86
CA THR A 65 -51.19 27.03 26.60
C THR A 65 -50.46 26.95 27.93
N ARG A 66 -49.83 25.79 28.21
CA ARG A 66 -48.90 25.60 29.32
C ARG A 66 -47.48 25.52 28.78
N VAL A 67 -46.47 25.82 29.59
CA VAL A 67 -45.07 25.69 29.17
C VAL A 67 -44.38 24.70 30.09
N ALA A 68 -43.99 23.55 29.55
CA ALA A 68 -43.16 22.57 30.25
C ALA A 68 -41.70 23.02 30.16
N THR A 69 -41.04 23.15 31.31
CA THR A 69 -39.63 23.59 31.36
C THR A 69 -38.74 22.43 31.81
N TYR A 70 -37.62 22.27 31.13
CA TYR A 70 -36.58 21.27 31.38
C TYR A 70 -35.24 21.97 31.52
N SER A 71 -34.33 21.38 32.30
CA SER A 71 -32.99 21.92 32.53
C SER A 71 -31.99 20.78 32.53
N PHE A 72 -30.97 20.90 31.70
CA PHE A 72 -29.93 19.91 31.51
C PHE A 72 -28.57 20.54 31.77
N ASP A 73 -27.82 19.99 32.72
CA ASP A 73 -26.41 20.35 32.91
C ASP A 73 -25.58 19.62 31.86
N LEU A 74 -24.89 20.39 31.02
CA LEU A 74 -24.06 19.87 29.95
C LEU A 74 -22.68 19.53 30.50
N GLU A 75 -22.26 18.29 30.27
CA GLU A 75 -20.88 17.90 30.49
C GLU A 75 -19.99 18.57 29.44
N PRO A 76 -18.89 19.22 29.84
CA PRO A 76 -17.96 19.80 28.87
C PRO A 76 -17.36 18.67 28.04
N VAL A 77 -17.50 18.76 26.72
CA VAL A 77 -16.68 17.95 25.81
C VAL A 77 -15.25 18.46 25.97
N SER A 78 -14.35 17.63 26.49
CA SER A 78 -12.95 18.03 26.68
C SER A 78 -12.35 18.39 25.33
N VAL A 79 -11.96 19.66 25.18
CA VAL A 79 -11.23 20.19 24.01
C VAL A 79 -9.94 19.38 23.77
N GLU A 80 -9.34 18.84 24.83
CA GLU A 80 -8.14 17.99 24.75
C GLU A 80 -8.37 16.74 23.90
N ARG A 81 -9.59 16.18 23.85
CA ARG A 81 -9.88 15.02 23.01
C ARG A 81 -9.89 15.36 21.53
N ILE A 82 -10.24 16.60 21.17
CA ILE A 82 -10.23 17.08 19.79
C ILE A 82 -8.79 17.30 19.34
N ASP A 83 -7.98 17.98 20.17
CA ASP A 83 -6.56 18.23 19.88
C ASP A 83 -5.75 16.92 19.73
N VAL A 84 -6.03 15.93 20.59
CA VAL A 84 -5.38 14.60 20.49
C VAL A 84 -5.78 13.86 19.22
N LEU A 85 -7.03 13.96 18.79
CA LEU A 85 -7.50 13.31 17.56
C LEU A 85 -6.93 14.03 16.32
N GLU A 86 -6.87 15.35 16.34
CA GLU A 86 -6.26 16.15 15.27
C GLU A 86 -4.76 15.81 15.13
N SER A 87 -4.03 15.72 16.25
CA SER A 87 -2.63 15.28 16.25
C SER A 87 -2.47 13.89 15.65
N LYS A 88 -3.30 12.92 16.04
CA LYS A 88 -3.24 11.55 15.49
C LYS A 88 -3.57 11.51 14.01
N LEU A 89 -4.54 12.31 13.55
CA LEU A 89 -4.88 12.41 12.14
C LEU A 89 -3.71 12.98 11.33
N ARG A 90 -3.03 13.99 11.87
CA ARG A 90 -1.83 14.57 11.26
C ARG A 90 -0.69 13.56 11.18
N ASP A 91 -0.41 12.87 12.28
CA ASP A 91 0.63 11.84 12.32
C ASP A 91 0.34 10.70 11.30
N GLN A 92 -0.92 10.31 11.17
CA GLN A 92 -1.35 9.31 10.18
C GLN A 92 -1.24 9.81 8.74
N GLN A 93 -1.59 11.07 8.48
CA GLN A 93 -1.46 11.69 7.16
C GLN A 93 0.02 11.80 6.76
N ASP A 94 0.89 12.22 7.66
CA ASP A 94 2.33 12.34 7.44
C ASP A 94 2.97 10.96 7.15
N GLU A 95 2.56 9.92 7.87
CA GLU A 95 3.03 8.55 7.62
C GLU A 95 2.53 8.00 6.27
N LEU A 96 1.29 8.31 5.89
CA LEU A 96 0.76 7.94 4.57
C LEU A 96 1.49 8.65 3.44
N GLU A 97 1.84 9.93 3.61
CA GLU A 97 2.62 10.69 2.65
C GLU A 97 4.06 10.17 2.56
N ARG A 98 4.66 9.78 3.69
CA ARG A 98 5.97 9.11 3.74
C ARG A 98 5.96 7.79 2.97
N LEU A 99 4.98 6.91 3.27
CA LEU A 99 4.83 5.62 2.60
C LEU A 99 4.50 5.78 1.11
N ARG A 100 3.67 6.77 0.75
CA ARG A 100 3.45 7.12 -0.67
C ARG A 100 4.73 7.58 -1.33
N GLY A 101 5.55 8.39 -0.66
CA GLY A 101 6.88 8.78 -1.16
C GLY A 101 7.82 7.57 -1.39
N GLU A 102 7.73 6.53 -0.56
CA GLU A 102 8.49 5.28 -0.76
C GLU A 102 7.99 4.48 -1.98
N VAL A 103 6.69 4.57 -2.31
CA VAL A 103 6.08 3.85 -3.45
C VAL A 103 6.16 4.65 -4.76
N ASP A 104 5.94 5.97 -4.71
CA ASP A 104 6.06 6.91 -5.84
C ASP A 104 7.53 7.26 -6.16
N GLY A 105 8.46 6.95 -5.26
CA GLY A 105 9.90 6.95 -5.52
C GLY A 105 10.33 5.87 -6.52
N GLY A 106 9.40 5.30 -7.28
CA GLY A 106 9.63 4.34 -8.34
C GLY A 106 10.40 3.15 -7.82
N GLN A 107 9.71 2.08 -7.44
CA GLN A 107 10.32 0.77 -7.55
C GLN A 107 10.55 0.52 -9.04
N GLU A 108 11.61 1.14 -9.58
CA GLU A 108 12.18 0.87 -10.89
C GLU A 108 12.40 -0.64 -10.87
N VAL A 109 11.51 -1.35 -11.56
CA VAL A 109 11.54 -2.81 -11.62
C VAL A 109 12.96 -3.13 -12.04
N SER A 110 13.76 -3.72 -11.14
CA SER A 110 15.17 -3.96 -11.41
C SER A 110 15.23 -5.05 -12.48
N PHE A 111 15.20 -4.60 -13.73
CA PHE A 111 15.04 -5.38 -14.93
C PHE A 111 16.15 -5.00 -15.90
N ILE A 112 16.73 -6.02 -16.54
CA ILE A 112 17.64 -5.83 -17.66
C ILE A 112 17.43 -6.96 -18.66
N GLU A 113 17.44 -6.60 -19.94
CA GLU A 113 17.50 -7.53 -21.06
C GLU A 113 18.76 -7.23 -21.85
N LEU A 114 19.55 -8.27 -22.09
CA LEU A 114 20.86 -8.18 -22.75
C LEU A 114 20.86 -9.07 -23.99
N VAL A 115 21.45 -8.56 -25.06
CA VAL A 115 21.67 -9.30 -26.30
C VAL A 115 23.13 -9.72 -26.36
N ALA A 116 23.38 -10.99 -26.70
CA ALA A 116 24.73 -11.49 -26.87
C ALA A 116 25.39 -10.81 -28.08
N SER A 117 26.57 -10.22 -27.88
CA SER A 117 27.41 -9.64 -28.93
C SER A 117 28.30 -10.71 -29.60
N ALA A 118 28.85 -11.63 -28.80
CA ALA A 118 29.76 -12.67 -29.25
C ALA A 118 29.90 -13.78 -28.19
N LYS A 119 30.73 -14.79 -28.48
CA LYS A 119 31.22 -15.77 -27.51
C LYS A 119 32.71 -15.59 -27.30
N ASP A 120 33.15 -15.58 -26.05
CA ASP A 120 34.58 -15.61 -25.72
C ASP A 120 35.18 -16.98 -26.07
N ALA A 121 36.22 -16.97 -26.91
CA ALA A 121 36.84 -18.21 -27.40
C ALA A 121 37.58 -19.01 -26.32
N SER A 122 38.00 -18.38 -25.22
CA SER A 122 38.82 -19.01 -24.18
C SER A 122 38.00 -19.56 -23.01
N ARG A 123 36.97 -18.82 -22.59
CA ARG A 123 36.11 -19.11 -21.43
C ARG A 123 34.77 -19.71 -21.84
N SER A 124 34.41 -19.63 -23.12
CA SER A 124 33.10 -19.99 -23.67
C SER A 124 31.94 -19.16 -23.09
N ASN A 125 32.26 -17.98 -22.51
CA ASN A 125 31.26 -17.06 -22.00
C ASN A 125 30.51 -16.40 -23.16
N LEU A 126 29.19 -16.24 -23.03
CA LEU A 126 28.45 -15.32 -23.89
C LEU A 126 28.78 -13.90 -23.44
N LEU A 127 29.22 -13.08 -24.39
CA LEU A 127 29.50 -11.66 -24.19
C LEU A 127 28.24 -10.87 -24.46
N TRP A 128 27.92 -9.92 -23.59
CA TRP A 128 26.67 -9.15 -23.64
C TRP A 128 26.95 -7.74 -24.14
N GLN A 129 26.06 -7.19 -24.96
CA GLN A 129 26.07 -5.77 -25.26
C GLN A 129 25.72 -5.00 -23.99
N GLY A 130 26.54 -4.02 -23.62
CA GLY A 130 26.30 -3.24 -22.41
C GLY A 130 25.06 -2.37 -22.56
N VAL A 131 24.22 -2.42 -21.53
CA VAL A 131 23.08 -1.53 -21.35
C VAL A 131 23.30 -0.80 -20.03
N GLY A 132 23.21 0.53 -20.06
CA GLY A 132 23.33 1.33 -18.84
C GLY A 132 22.21 1.00 -17.87
N SER A 133 22.55 0.49 -16.69
CA SER A 133 21.60 0.23 -15.60
C SER A 133 22.21 0.62 -14.26
N SER A 134 21.39 1.21 -13.39
CA SER A 134 21.72 1.49 -11.99
C SER A 134 21.82 0.22 -11.15
N ASN A 135 21.11 -0.84 -11.56
CA ASN A 135 20.92 -2.07 -10.79
C ASN A 135 21.86 -3.21 -11.19
N PHE A 136 22.47 -3.12 -12.37
CA PHE A 136 23.32 -4.16 -12.95
C PHE A 136 24.55 -3.53 -13.60
N ALA A 137 25.71 -4.10 -13.35
CA ALA A 137 26.94 -3.75 -14.06
C ALA A 137 27.32 -4.88 -15.01
N VAL A 138 27.41 -4.59 -16.30
CA VAL A 138 27.76 -5.56 -17.35
C VAL A 138 29.20 -5.35 -17.77
N ASP A 139 30.03 -6.39 -17.68
CA ASP A 139 31.36 -6.41 -18.29
C ASP A 139 31.26 -7.06 -19.68
N GLU A 140 31.33 -6.23 -20.72
CA GLU A 140 31.20 -6.68 -22.11
C GLU A 140 32.36 -7.58 -22.57
N ASN A 141 33.54 -7.49 -21.93
CA ASN A 141 34.71 -8.27 -22.29
C ASN A 141 34.72 -9.64 -21.62
N LEU A 142 34.13 -9.74 -20.43
CA LEU A 142 34.05 -10.99 -19.67
C LEU A 142 32.70 -11.70 -19.83
N GLY A 143 31.65 -10.99 -20.26
CA GLY A 143 30.29 -11.55 -20.30
C GLY A 143 29.69 -11.73 -18.91
N GLU A 144 30.17 -10.96 -17.94
CA GLU A 144 29.76 -11.02 -16.54
C GLU A 144 28.71 -9.96 -16.25
N VAL A 145 27.68 -10.33 -15.50
CA VAL A 145 26.64 -9.40 -15.02
C VAL A 145 26.67 -9.39 -13.51
N LYS A 146 27.07 -8.26 -12.93
CA LYS A 146 27.16 -8.07 -11.48
C LYS A 146 25.87 -7.46 -10.94
N ILE A 147 25.37 -8.05 -9.86
CA ILE A 147 24.13 -7.64 -9.20
C ILE A 147 24.39 -6.47 -8.25
N GLY A 148 23.60 -5.39 -8.38
CA GLY A 148 23.74 -4.20 -7.52
C GLY A 148 23.03 -4.33 -6.17
N HIS A 149 21.91 -5.06 -6.11
CA HIS A 149 21.04 -5.11 -4.92
C HIS A 149 20.71 -6.56 -4.53
N PRO A 150 20.63 -6.87 -3.23
CA PRO A 150 20.24 -8.21 -2.79
C PRO A 150 18.75 -8.44 -2.99
N GLY A 151 18.34 -9.66 -3.34
CA GLY A 151 16.93 -10.00 -3.49
C GLY A 151 16.69 -11.35 -4.17
N VAL A 152 15.41 -11.61 -4.46
CA VAL A 152 14.98 -12.76 -5.25
C VAL A 152 14.85 -12.33 -6.70
N TYR A 153 15.49 -13.08 -7.60
CA TYR A 153 15.56 -12.78 -9.02
C TYR A 153 15.00 -13.94 -9.84
N THR A 154 14.29 -13.62 -10.92
CA THR A 154 14.09 -14.53 -12.04
C THR A 154 15.13 -14.24 -13.10
N ILE A 155 15.82 -15.28 -13.55
CA ILE A 155 16.84 -15.22 -14.60
C ILE A 155 16.36 -16.13 -15.72
N ALA A 156 16.40 -15.64 -16.95
CA ALA A 156 16.09 -16.41 -18.14
C ALA A 156 17.16 -16.17 -19.21
N VAL A 157 17.61 -17.24 -19.86
CA VAL A 157 18.56 -17.22 -20.95
C VAL A 157 17.94 -17.93 -22.12
N VAL A 158 17.96 -17.31 -23.29
CA VAL A 158 17.62 -17.93 -24.56
C VAL A 158 18.88 -17.96 -25.40
N SER A 159 19.47 -19.14 -25.58
CA SER A 159 20.66 -19.33 -26.41
C SER A 159 20.28 -19.94 -27.75
N ASN A 160 20.68 -19.29 -28.83
CA ASN A 160 20.53 -19.79 -30.19
C ASN A 160 21.90 -20.19 -30.71
N ALA A 161 22.15 -21.49 -30.78
CA ALA A 161 23.48 -22.02 -31.02
C ALA A 161 23.48 -23.25 -31.95
N VAL A 162 24.60 -23.43 -32.66
CA VAL A 162 24.88 -24.64 -33.44
C VAL A 162 25.76 -25.57 -32.61
N ALA A 163 25.21 -26.73 -32.26
CA ALA A 163 25.97 -27.81 -31.67
C ALA A 163 26.58 -28.68 -32.77
N TYR A 164 27.83 -29.07 -32.59
CA TYR A 164 28.59 -29.97 -33.47
C TYR A 164 28.77 -31.37 -32.89
N SER A 165 28.42 -31.58 -31.61
CA SER A 165 28.47 -32.88 -30.95
C SER A 165 27.38 -33.04 -29.87
N HIS A 166 27.12 -34.28 -29.46
CA HIS A 166 26.07 -34.61 -28.49
C HIS A 166 26.36 -34.18 -27.03
N ASN A 167 27.60 -33.78 -26.72
CA ASN A 167 28.05 -33.52 -25.35
C ASN A 167 28.25 -32.03 -25.04
N GLN A 168 27.83 -31.13 -25.94
CA GLN A 168 27.94 -29.69 -25.72
C GLN A 168 26.81 -29.20 -24.82
N LEU A 169 27.17 -28.33 -23.88
CA LEU A 169 26.29 -27.85 -22.82
C LEU A 169 26.21 -26.33 -22.82
N SER A 170 25.11 -25.81 -22.28
CA SER A 170 24.99 -24.43 -21.83
C SER A 170 24.80 -24.40 -20.32
N TYR A 171 25.43 -23.42 -19.67
CA TYR A 171 25.44 -23.26 -18.22
C TYR A 171 25.00 -21.86 -17.84
N LEU A 172 24.15 -21.77 -16.83
CA LEU A 172 23.90 -20.54 -16.09
C LEU A 172 24.62 -20.66 -14.75
N MET A 173 25.48 -19.71 -14.44
CA MET A 173 26.39 -19.77 -13.31
C MET A 173 26.25 -18.55 -12.42
N LYS A 174 26.45 -18.75 -11.11
CA LYS A 174 26.54 -17.73 -10.07
C LYS A 174 27.88 -17.87 -9.37
N ASN A 175 28.73 -16.84 -9.42
CA ASN A 175 30.06 -16.82 -8.78
C ASN A 175 30.95 -18.04 -9.14
N GLY A 176 30.76 -18.61 -10.33
CA GLY A 176 31.47 -19.82 -10.76
C GLY A 176 30.77 -21.15 -10.41
N ASP A 177 29.73 -21.14 -9.57
CA ASP A 177 28.91 -22.31 -9.30
C ASP A 177 27.78 -22.43 -10.33
N VAL A 178 27.47 -23.65 -10.74
CA VAL A 178 26.42 -23.92 -11.74
C VAL A 178 25.04 -23.87 -11.08
N LEU A 179 24.18 -22.95 -11.55
CA LEU A 179 22.77 -22.90 -11.17
C LEU A 179 21.92 -23.86 -12.01
N GLN A 180 22.20 -23.93 -13.32
CA GLN A 180 21.48 -24.81 -14.24
C GLN A 180 22.37 -25.18 -15.43
N THR A 181 22.12 -26.37 -15.97
CA THR A 181 22.75 -26.87 -17.19
C THR A 181 21.70 -27.42 -18.14
N VAL A 182 21.89 -27.20 -19.43
CA VAL A 182 21.07 -27.80 -20.50
C VAL A 182 21.95 -28.37 -21.59
N HIS A 183 21.52 -29.49 -22.18
CA HIS A 183 22.19 -30.06 -23.35
C HIS A 183 21.81 -29.29 -24.61
N CYS A 184 22.82 -28.87 -25.36
CA CYS A 184 22.62 -28.28 -26.67
C CYS A 184 22.27 -29.40 -27.66
N ARG A 185 21.14 -29.27 -28.36
CA ARG A 185 20.67 -30.31 -29.26
C ARG A 185 21.54 -30.36 -30.52
N TYR A 186 22.31 -31.43 -30.68
CA TYR A 186 22.97 -31.73 -31.94
C TYR A 186 21.93 -32.07 -33.01
N GLN A 187 21.91 -31.30 -34.08
CA GLN A 187 21.01 -31.51 -35.21
C GLN A 187 21.75 -31.23 -36.51
N SER A 188 22.80 -31.99 -36.81
CA SER A 188 23.53 -31.94 -38.11
C SER A 188 23.87 -30.52 -38.59
N ASN A 189 24.41 -29.69 -37.69
CA ASN A 189 24.79 -28.28 -37.92
C ASN A 189 23.63 -27.29 -38.11
N TYR A 190 22.39 -27.68 -37.81
CA TYR A 190 21.28 -26.74 -37.69
C TYR A 190 21.35 -26.00 -36.34
N ALA A 191 20.97 -24.73 -36.37
CA ALA A 191 20.79 -23.94 -35.16
C ALA A 191 19.64 -24.51 -34.32
N SER A 192 19.85 -24.54 -33.01
CA SER A 192 18.82 -24.92 -32.04
C SER A 192 18.71 -23.86 -30.96
N THR A 193 17.51 -23.72 -30.41
CA THR A 193 17.25 -22.84 -29.27
C THR A 193 17.22 -23.65 -28.00
N SER A 194 17.94 -23.18 -26.98
CA SER A 194 17.91 -23.73 -25.63
C SER A 194 17.54 -22.63 -24.64
N THR A 195 16.83 -23.01 -23.58
CA THR A 195 16.41 -22.07 -22.53
C THR A 195 16.95 -22.52 -21.19
N LEU A 196 17.58 -21.61 -20.46
CA LEU A 196 17.87 -21.76 -19.04
C LEU A 196 17.00 -20.77 -18.27
N SER A 197 16.35 -21.21 -17.20
CA SER A 197 15.57 -20.34 -16.33
C SER A 197 15.61 -20.83 -14.89
N VAL A 198 15.87 -19.88 -13.98
CA VAL A 198 15.93 -20.15 -12.54
C VAL A 198 15.37 -18.95 -11.78
N ILE A 199 14.71 -19.23 -10.67
CA ILE A 199 14.39 -18.24 -9.65
C ILE A 199 15.32 -18.50 -8.47
N THR A 200 16.12 -17.53 -8.09
CA THR A 200 17.12 -17.70 -7.02
C THR A 200 17.38 -16.41 -6.27
N ARG A 201 17.97 -16.53 -5.09
CA ARG A 201 18.41 -15.39 -4.29
C ARG A 201 19.83 -14.97 -4.72
N LEU A 202 19.99 -13.68 -4.98
CA LEU A 202 21.26 -13.05 -5.28
C LEU A 202 21.54 -11.97 -4.25
N ASP A 203 22.78 -11.84 -3.84
CA ASP A 203 23.28 -10.80 -2.96
C ASP A 203 23.99 -9.71 -3.78
N ALA A 204 24.17 -8.53 -3.17
CA ALA A 204 24.89 -7.45 -3.81
C ALA A 204 26.34 -7.89 -4.10
N GLY A 205 26.76 -7.73 -5.35
CA GLY A 205 28.08 -8.11 -5.82
C GLY A 205 28.19 -9.52 -6.38
N ASP A 206 27.14 -10.34 -6.29
CA ASP A 206 27.09 -11.62 -6.99
C ASP A 206 27.26 -11.41 -8.51
N VAL A 207 27.95 -12.34 -9.15
CA VAL A 207 28.24 -12.32 -10.58
C VAL A 207 27.54 -13.47 -11.27
N LEU A 208 26.75 -13.13 -12.28
CA LEU A 208 26.14 -14.08 -13.19
C LEU A 208 26.97 -14.22 -14.46
N THR A 209 27.11 -15.45 -14.93
CA THR A 209 27.79 -15.77 -16.18
C THR A 209 27.00 -16.84 -16.93
N VAL A 210 26.94 -16.73 -18.25
CA VAL A 210 26.40 -17.78 -19.12
C VAL A 210 27.52 -18.34 -19.97
N LYS A 211 27.72 -19.65 -19.90
CA LYS A 211 28.66 -20.37 -20.75
C LYS A 211 27.93 -21.22 -21.76
N CYS A 212 28.48 -21.30 -22.96
CA CYS A 212 27.94 -22.12 -24.03
C CYS A 212 29.08 -22.78 -24.80
N ASP A 213 29.13 -24.11 -24.80
CA ASP A 213 30.14 -24.88 -25.54
C ASP A 213 29.92 -24.79 -27.07
N CYS A 214 28.73 -24.37 -27.49
CA CYS A 214 28.34 -24.25 -28.90
C CYS A 214 28.70 -22.88 -29.50
N ASP A 215 28.72 -22.78 -30.82
CA ASP A 215 28.85 -21.48 -31.48
C ASP A 215 27.50 -20.78 -31.58
N ILE A 216 27.51 -19.46 -31.39
CA ILE A 216 26.30 -18.64 -31.49
C ILE A 216 25.86 -18.59 -32.96
N ALA A 217 24.62 -18.98 -33.21
CA ALA A 217 24.04 -19.02 -34.56
C ALA A 217 23.28 -17.73 -34.89
N SER A 218 22.63 -17.14 -33.88
CA SER A 218 21.84 -15.92 -33.98
C SER A 218 21.74 -15.24 -32.61
N ALA A 219 21.00 -14.14 -32.53
CA ALA A 219 20.82 -13.37 -31.30
C ALA A 219 20.41 -14.26 -30.12
N SER A 220 21.19 -14.21 -29.05
CA SER A 220 20.88 -14.87 -27.78
C SER A 220 20.59 -13.81 -26.74
N TYR A 221 19.73 -14.11 -25.77
CA TYR A 221 19.19 -13.13 -24.83
C TYR A 221 19.40 -13.59 -23.38
N LEU A 222 19.70 -12.64 -22.50
CA LEU A 222 19.69 -12.81 -21.05
C LEU A 222 18.74 -11.77 -20.45
N THR A 223 17.75 -12.25 -19.71
CA THR A 223 16.77 -11.43 -19.01
C THR A 223 16.92 -11.67 -17.52
N ILE A 224 17.03 -10.59 -16.75
CA ILE A 224 17.11 -10.64 -15.28
C ILE A 224 16.07 -9.67 -14.73
N ALA A 225 15.22 -10.15 -13.83
CA ALA A 225 14.22 -9.32 -13.16
C ALA A 225 14.19 -9.61 -11.65
N ARG A 226 14.26 -8.57 -10.83
CA ARG A 226 14.10 -8.69 -9.37
C ARG A 226 12.62 -8.79 -9.02
N LEU A 227 12.26 -9.85 -8.32
CA LEU A 227 10.90 -10.13 -7.87
C LEU A 227 10.61 -9.54 -6.49
N GLY A 228 11.63 -9.41 -5.63
CA GLY A 228 11.48 -8.91 -4.27
C GLY A 228 12.79 -8.81 -3.50
N CYS A 229 12.72 -8.25 -2.29
CA CYS A 229 13.80 -8.15 -1.30
C CYS A 229 13.79 -9.32 -0.31
#